data_AF-A0A7C9EWB5-F1
#
_entry.id   AF-A0A7C9EWB5-F1
#
_cell.length_a   1.000
_cell.length_b   1.000
_cell.length_c   1.000
_cell.angle_alpha   90.00
_cell.angle_beta   90.00
_cell.angle_gamma   90.00
#
_symmetry.space_group_name_H-M   'P 1'
#
loop_
_entity.id
_entity.type
_entity.pdbx_description
1 polymer ?
#
loop_
_entity_poly.entity_id
_entity_poly.type
_entity_poly.pdbx_seq_one_letter_code
_entity_poly.pdbx_strand_id
1 'polypeptide(L)'
;RTSNLLGDIENYFGSVVAIPIQVILTGACVQVSSGHSSGVRAFLENFLSKWKFDDEKHYAVPLPAAEKTDLELCNGCPKLEVDEYLEIVEFYALTLLASVLNDVDHAVFWVEKAELPEEARQDLLRRLLSLSHLKSTSSTDDSVPLAVVEEPECHPLSVKEVKQSDKPVMSLSTQCHN
;
A
#
# COMPACT_ATOMS: atom_id res chain seq x y z
N ARG A 1 12.45 -14.26 19.12
CA ARG A 1 13.75 -14.21 18.38
C ARG A 1 13.64 -13.36 17.11
N THR A 2 12.50 -13.35 16.41
CA THR A 2 12.31 -12.53 15.19
C THR A 2 12.19 -11.02 15.45
N SER A 3 12.02 -10.58 16.70
CA SER A 3 11.79 -9.18 17.07
C SER A 3 12.93 -8.21 16.73
N ASN A 4 14.16 -8.69 16.52
CA ASN A 4 15.32 -7.89 16.13
C ASN A 4 16.06 -8.48 14.91
N LEU A 5 15.36 -9.22 14.05
CA LEU A 5 15.98 -9.93 12.93
C LEU A 5 16.79 -8.99 12.02
N LEU A 6 16.22 -7.86 11.64
CA LEU A 6 16.92 -6.88 10.78
C LEU A 6 18.15 -6.27 11.45
N GLY A 7 18.11 -6.05 12.77
CA GLY A 7 19.29 -5.60 13.52
C GLY A 7 20.40 -6.67 13.57
N ASP A 8 20.03 -7.94 13.71
CA ASP A 8 20.99 -9.05 13.65
C ASP A 8 21.63 -9.18 12.25
N ILE A 9 20.83 -8.94 11.19
CA ILE A 9 21.32 -8.89 9.80
C ILE A 9 22.29 -7.71 9.61
N GLU A 10 21.93 -6.51 10.08
CA GLU A 10 22.82 -5.34 10.02
C GLU A 10 24.15 -5.60 10.71
N ASN A 11 24.13 -6.21 11.91
CA ASN A 11 25.35 -6.57 12.62
C ASN A 11 26.22 -7.56 11.82
N TYR A 12 25.62 -8.47 11.06
CA TYR A 12 26.35 -9.42 10.22
C TYR A 12 27.00 -8.75 8.99
N PHE A 13 26.30 -7.83 8.33
CA PHE A 13 26.81 -7.11 7.16
C PHE A 13 27.67 -5.88 7.54
N GLY A 14 27.64 -5.46 8.80
CA GLY A 14 28.39 -4.31 9.35
C GLY A 14 27.79 -2.94 9.04
N SER A 15 26.83 -2.85 8.12
CA SER A 15 26.14 -1.59 7.78
C SER A 15 24.83 -1.87 7.06
N VAL A 16 23.82 -1.02 7.29
CA VAL A 16 22.50 -1.14 6.65
C VAL A 16 22.57 -1.03 5.11
N VAL A 17 23.50 -0.24 4.58
CA VAL A 17 23.67 -0.02 3.12
C VAL A 17 24.45 -1.15 2.43
N ALA A 18 25.05 -2.06 3.20
CA ALA A 18 25.80 -3.21 2.67
C ALA A 18 24.92 -4.47 2.53
N ILE A 19 23.67 -4.41 3.01
CA ILE A 19 22.75 -5.56 2.99
C ILE A 19 22.07 -5.63 1.61
N PRO A 20 22.06 -6.80 0.95
CA PRO A 20 21.31 -6.98 -0.28
C PRO A 20 19.82 -6.71 -0.09
N ILE A 21 19.18 -6.05 -1.06
CA ILE A 21 17.76 -5.66 -1.02
C ILE A 21 16.85 -6.83 -0.69
N GLN A 22 17.05 -7.98 -1.35
CA GLN A 22 16.25 -9.17 -1.12
C GLN A 22 16.36 -9.71 0.33
N VAL A 23 17.53 -9.55 0.96
CA VAL A 23 17.73 -9.92 2.37
C VAL A 23 16.96 -8.97 3.29
N ILE A 24 16.97 -7.66 2.99
CA ILE A 24 16.18 -6.66 3.71
C ILE A 24 14.69 -6.99 3.61
N LEU A 25 14.16 -7.13 2.39
CA LEU A 25 12.74 -7.39 2.15
C LEU A 25 12.29 -8.69 2.80
N THR A 26 13.08 -9.76 2.66
CA THR A 26 12.77 -11.05 3.30
C THR A 26 12.75 -10.93 4.82
N GLY A 27 13.77 -10.28 5.41
CA GLY A 27 13.85 -10.05 6.85
C GLY A 27 12.68 -9.20 7.37
N ALA A 28 12.34 -8.14 6.64
CA ALA A 28 11.23 -7.25 6.94
C ALA A 28 9.90 -8.01 6.93
N CYS A 29 9.64 -8.81 5.89
CA CYS A 29 8.45 -9.66 5.80
C CYS A 29 8.34 -10.60 7.00
N VAL A 30 9.40 -11.35 7.34
CA VAL A 30 9.39 -12.29 8.47
C VAL A 30 9.08 -11.57 9.79
N GLN A 31 9.67 -10.39 10.00
CA GLN A 31 9.53 -9.63 11.23
C GLN A 31 8.14 -8.96 11.33
N VAL A 32 7.62 -8.44 10.23
CA VAL A 32 6.24 -7.93 10.11
C VAL A 32 5.22 -9.03 10.38
N SER A 33 5.33 -10.20 9.74
CA SER A 33 4.43 -11.34 9.97
C SER A 33 4.47 -11.85 11.41
N SER A 34 5.56 -11.58 12.12
CA SER A 34 5.70 -11.88 13.56
C SER A 34 5.12 -10.78 14.47
N GLY A 35 4.51 -9.72 13.93
CA GLY A 35 3.92 -8.61 14.68
C GLY A 35 4.89 -7.50 15.11
N HIS A 36 6.11 -7.46 14.57
CA HIS A 36 7.15 -6.51 14.98
C HIS A 36 7.37 -5.39 13.95
N SER A 37 6.29 -4.75 13.50
CA SER A 37 6.31 -3.72 12.45
C SER A 37 7.05 -2.43 12.81
N SER A 38 7.08 -2.05 14.10
CA SER A 38 7.79 -0.84 14.56
C SER A 38 9.30 -0.91 14.36
N GLY A 39 9.91 -2.06 14.65
CA GLY A 39 11.34 -2.29 14.41
C GLY A 39 11.68 -2.26 12.93
N VAL A 40 10.80 -2.82 12.08
CA VAL A 40 10.95 -2.78 10.62
C VAL A 40 10.84 -1.35 10.10
N ARG A 41 9.90 -0.56 10.60
CA ARG A 41 9.76 0.87 10.23
C ARG A 41 11.04 1.64 10.52
N ALA A 42 11.54 1.56 11.76
CA ALA A 42 12.76 2.27 12.16
C ALA A 42 13.98 1.85 11.33
N PHE A 43 14.10 0.55 11.02
CA PHE A 43 15.18 0.03 10.18
C PHE A 43 15.11 0.58 8.75
N LEU A 44 13.93 0.53 8.11
CA LEU A 44 13.75 1.01 6.73
C LEU A 44 13.92 2.52 6.63
N GLU A 45 13.43 3.30 7.61
CA GLU A 45 13.67 4.74 7.67
C GLU A 45 15.17 5.06 7.76
N ASN A 46 15.92 4.31 8.58
CA ASN A 46 17.38 4.45 8.65
C ASN A 46 18.02 4.13 7.30
N PHE A 47 17.68 3.00 6.68
CA PHE A 47 18.18 2.60 5.37
C PHE A 47 17.92 3.67 4.30
N LEU A 48 16.65 4.05 4.10
CA LEU A 48 16.21 4.99 3.07
C LEU A 48 16.87 6.37 3.24
N SER A 49 17.11 6.80 4.48
CA SER A 49 17.78 8.08 4.76
C SER A 49 19.25 8.15 4.31
N LYS A 50 19.91 7.00 4.07
CA LYS A 50 21.33 6.96 3.66
C LYS A 50 21.54 7.15 2.17
N TRP A 51 20.51 6.92 1.37
CA TRP A 51 20.60 6.95 -0.08
C TRP A 51 20.22 8.32 -0.62
N LYS A 52 20.98 8.78 -1.62
CA LYS A 52 20.71 10.00 -2.37
C LYS A 52 20.61 9.68 -3.85
N PHE A 53 19.66 10.32 -4.50
CA PHE A 53 19.43 10.15 -5.92
C PHE A 53 20.49 10.93 -6.70
N ASP A 54 21.33 10.23 -7.46
CA ASP A 54 22.43 10.81 -8.23
C ASP A 54 22.07 10.84 -9.73
N ASP A 55 21.89 12.07 -10.22
CA ASP A 55 21.79 12.44 -11.65
C ASP A 55 20.98 11.44 -12.50
N GLU A 56 19.79 11.08 -11.99
CA GLU A 56 18.75 10.30 -12.67
C GLU A 56 19.07 8.83 -12.99
N LYS A 57 20.20 8.28 -12.52
CA LYS A 57 20.59 6.91 -12.91
C LYS A 57 20.62 5.91 -11.77
N HIS A 58 21.05 6.31 -10.58
CA HIS A 58 21.26 5.40 -9.45
C HIS A 58 21.07 6.12 -8.12
N TYR A 59 20.93 5.33 -7.06
CA TYR A 59 21.05 5.81 -5.69
C TYR A 59 22.45 5.52 -5.17
N ALA A 60 23.06 6.48 -4.49
CA ALA A 60 24.38 6.32 -3.88
C ALA A 60 24.40 6.85 -2.44
N VAL A 61 25.30 6.30 -1.62
CA VAL A 61 25.54 6.81 -0.27
C VAL A 61 26.51 7.99 -0.32
N PRO A 62 26.15 9.19 0.17
CA PRO A 62 27.03 10.35 0.17
C PRO A 62 28.31 10.12 0.99
N LEU A 63 29.46 10.48 0.41
CA LEU A 63 30.74 10.40 1.11
C LEU A 63 30.97 11.64 2.01
N PRO A 64 31.51 11.49 3.23
CA PRO A 64 31.85 12.62 4.09
C PRO A 64 32.81 13.61 3.42
N ALA A 65 32.61 14.91 3.66
CA ALA A 65 33.39 15.97 3.02
C ALA A 65 34.90 15.91 3.31
N ALA A 66 35.32 15.28 4.42
CA ALA A 66 36.72 15.12 4.79
C ALA A 66 37.50 14.11 3.92
N GLU A 67 36.79 13.27 3.15
CA GLU A 67 37.37 12.21 2.32
C GLU A 67 37.41 12.61 0.82
N LYS A 68 37.02 13.85 0.51
CA LYS A 68 37.01 14.42 -0.85
C LYS A 68 38.40 14.87 -1.33
N THR A 69 39.46 14.14 -0.98
CA THR A 69 40.81 14.39 -1.49
C THR A 69 41.03 13.59 -2.77
N ASP A 70 40.87 14.25 -3.92
CA ASP A 70 41.36 13.86 -5.27
C ASP A 70 41.08 12.40 -5.72
N LEU A 71 40.12 11.73 -5.08
CA LEU A 71 39.60 10.42 -5.45
C LEU A 71 38.28 10.62 -6.20
N GLU A 72 38.33 11.40 -7.28
CA GLU A 72 37.21 11.77 -8.16
C GLU A 72 36.52 10.57 -8.86
N LEU A 73 36.82 9.34 -8.44
CA LEU A 73 36.30 8.11 -9.02
C LEU A 73 36.17 7.02 -7.95
N CYS A 74 35.35 7.24 -6.93
CA CYS A 74 35.07 6.18 -5.96
C CYS A 74 34.19 5.09 -6.61
N ASN A 75 34.84 4.15 -7.31
CA ASN A 75 34.28 2.87 -7.75
C ASN A 75 33.89 1.94 -6.57
N GLY A 76 33.98 2.42 -5.31
CA GLY A 76 33.73 1.64 -4.10
C GLY A 76 32.53 2.10 -3.25
N CYS A 77 31.88 3.23 -3.57
CA CYS A 77 30.66 3.60 -2.87
C CYS A 77 29.53 2.63 -3.23
N PRO A 78 28.74 2.14 -2.25
CA PRO A 78 27.54 1.36 -2.55
C PRO A 78 26.62 2.15 -3.49
N LYS A 79 26.17 1.49 -4.55
CA LYS A 79 25.21 2.00 -5.53
C LYS A 79 24.04 1.03 -5.62
N LEU A 80 22.85 1.58 -5.80
CA LEU A 80 21.64 0.83 -6.11
C LEU A 80 21.06 1.32 -7.42
N GLU A 81 20.56 0.39 -8.22
CA GLU A 81 19.72 0.74 -9.34
C GLU A 81 18.40 1.36 -8.85
N VAL A 82 17.77 2.16 -9.70
CA VAL A 82 16.51 2.83 -9.37
C VAL A 82 15.45 1.80 -9.00
N ASP A 83 15.34 0.73 -9.79
CA ASP A 83 14.35 -0.32 -9.57
C ASP A 83 14.55 -1.04 -8.23
N GLU A 84 15.81 -1.36 -7.88
CA GLU A 84 16.16 -1.97 -6.59
C GLU A 84 15.78 -1.09 -5.39
N TYR A 85 16.02 0.21 -5.49
CA TYR A 85 15.62 1.15 -4.45
C TYR A 85 14.09 1.27 -4.37
N LEU A 86 13.42 1.32 -5.52
CA LEU A 86 11.97 1.40 -5.60
C LEU A 86 11.28 0.18 -4.99
N GLU A 87 11.85 -1.03 -5.09
CA GLU A 87 11.30 -2.22 -4.40
C GLU A 87 11.16 -2.00 -2.88
N ILE A 88 12.16 -1.38 -2.24
CA ILE A 88 12.09 -1.06 -0.80
C ILE A 88 11.11 0.07 -0.54
N VAL A 89 11.07 1.09 -1.40
CA VAL A 89 10.12 2.20 -1.28
C VAL A 89 8.68 1.71 -1.36
N GLU A 90 8.36 0.84 -2.32
CA GLU A 90 7.03 0.25 -2.44
C GLU A 90 6.65 -0.55 -1.20
N PHE A 91 7.57 -1.39 -0.72
CA PHE A 91 7.34 -2.16 0.50
C PHE A 91 7.10 -1.23 1.71
N TYR A 92 7.95 -0.22 1.88
CA TYR A 92 7.83 0.73 2.99
C TYR A 92 6.51 1.52 2.94
N ALA A 93 6.20 2.17 1.81
CA ALA A 93 5.05 3.05 1.70
C ALA A 93 3.72 2.30 1.62
N LEU A 94 3.61 1.31 0.72
CA LEU A 94 2.34 0.64 0.44
C LEU A 94 2.06 -0.50 1.40
N THR A 95 3.09 -1.32 1.69
CA THR A 95 2.89 -2.52 2.52
C THR A 95 2.98 -2.16 3.99
N LEU A 96 4.09 -1.56 4.42
CA LEU A 96 4.33 -1.33 5.84
C LEU A 96 3.48 -0.18 6.39
N LEU A 97 3.61 1.03 5.84
CA LEU A 97 2.89 2.20 6.36
C LEU A 97 1.39 2.13 6.06
N ALA A 98 1.02 2.05 4.78
CA ALA A 98 -0.39 2.13 4.40
C ALA A 98 -1.21 0.89 4.76
N SER A 99 -0.66 -0.33 4.62
CA SER A 99 -1.44 -1.56 4.83
C SER A 99 -1.30 -2.13 6.25
N VAL A 100 -0.07 -2.36 6.72
CA VAL A 100 0.19 -3.01 8.02
C VAL A 100 -0.05 -2.06 9.19
N LEU A 101 0.47 -0.83 9.11
CA LEU A 101 0.32 0.18 10.16
C LEU A 101 -0.95 1.04 9.99
N ASN A 102 -1.60 0.97 8.82
CA ASN A 102 -2.77 1.76 8.48
C ASN A 102 -2.54 3.28 8.64
N ASP A 103 -1.32 3.74 8.36
CA ASP A 103 -0.88 5.13 8.48
C ASP A 103 -0.68 5.73 7.08
N VAL A 104 -1.79 5.84 6.35
CA VAL A 104 -1.80 6.25 4.93
C VAL A 104 -1.35 7.71 4.78
N ASP A 105 -1.73 8.59 5.70
CA ASP A 105 -1.33 10.00 5.69
C ASP A 105 0.19 10.14 5.82
N HIS A 106 0.83 9.34 6.69
CA HIS A 106 2.28 9.31 6.79
C HIS A 106 2.93 8.75 5.53
N ALA A 107 2.35 7.71 4.92
CA ALA A 107 2.84 7.17 3.64
C ALA A 107 2.81 8.22 2.52
N VAL A 108 1.71 8.95 2.38
CA VAL A 108 1.57 10.04 1.39
C VAL A 108 2.60 11.13 1.65
N PHE A 109 2.66 11.64 2.88
CA PHE A 109 3.61 12.69 3.25
C PHE A 109 5.07 12.28 2.98
N TRP A 110 5.42 11.03 3.30
CA TRP A 110 6.76 10.53 3.04
C TRP A 110 7.08 10.48 1.53
N VAL A 111 6.17 9.94 0.72
CA VAL A 111 6.35 9.84 -0.75
C VAL A 111 6.46 11.22 -1.41
N GLU A 112 5.69 12.21 -0.96
CA GLU A 112 5.78 13.59 -1.46
C GLU A 112 7.14 14.24 -1.22
N LYS A 113 7.83 13.86 -0.14
CA LYS A 113 9.11 14.44 0.27
C LYS A 113 10.32 13.63 -0.16
N ALA A 114 10.14 12.36 -0.52
CA ALA A 114 11.22 11.48 -0.91
C ALA A 114 11.84 11.91 -2.26
N GLU A 115 13.15 11.75 -2.36
CA GLU A 115 13.92 11.95 -3.60
C GLU A 115 13.69 10.75 -4.53
N LEU A 116 12.56 10.74 -5.23
CA LEU A 116 12.14 9.69 -6.17
C LEU A 116 12.04 10.24 -7.59
N PRO A 117 12.24 9.40 -8.63
CA PRO A 117 11.82 9.73 -9.99
C PRO A 117 10.37 10.17 -10.02
N GLU A 118 10.06 11.17 -10.86
CA GLU A 118 8.73 11.78 -10.92
C GLU A 118 7.64 10.75 -11.21
N GLU A 119 7.89 9.87 -12.18
CA GLU A 119 6.96 8.84 -12.63
C GLU A 119 6.62 7.88 -11.49
N ALA A 120 7.64 7.41 -10.76
CA ALA A 120 7.48 6.51 -9.64
C ALA A 120 6.74 7.19 -8.47
N ARG A 121 7.07 8.46 -8.18
CA ARG A 121 6.39 9.24 -7.14
C ARG A 121 4.90 9.39 -7.45
N GLN A 122 4.55 9.75 -8.67
CA GLN A 122 3.16 9.91 -9.10
C GLN A 122 2.38 8.59 -9.08
N ASP A 123 3.03 7.48 -9.46
CA ASP A 123 2.40 6.16 -9.37
C ASP A 123 2.09 5.74 -7.93
N LEU A 124 3.07 5.89 -7.04
CA LEU A 124 2.91 5.60 -5.62
C LEU A 124 1.79 6.43 -4.98
N LEU A 125 1.75 7.74 -5.25
CA LEU A 125 0.69 8.61 -4.74
C LEU A 125 -0.70 8.19 -5.24
N ARG A 126 -0.82 7.84 -6.53
CA ARG A 126 -2.08 7.34 -7.09
C ARG A 126 -2.55 6.06 -6.39
N ARG A 127 -1.63 5.12 -6.13
CA ARG A 127 -1.92 3.86 -5.45
C ARG A 127 -2.31 4.10 -3.99
N LEU A 128 -1.60 4.96 -3.26
CA LEU A 128 -1.91 5.33 -1.87
C LEU A 128 -3.29 5.99 -1.73
N LEU A 129 -3.61 6.94 -2.59
CA LEU A 129 -4.90 7.60 -2.58
C LEU A 129 -6.04 6.63 -2.97
N SER A 130 -5.77 5.67 -3.86
CA SER A 130 -6.75 4.62 -4.17
C SER A 130 -7.05 3.75 -2.94
N LEU A 131 -6.04 3.44 -2.12
CA LEU A 131 -6.22 2.67 -0.88
C LEU A 131 -7.06 3.42 0.16
N SER A 132 -6.90 4.74 0.31
CA SER A 132 -7.69 5.53 1.26
C SER A 132 -9.18 5.59 0.87
N HIS A 133 -9.48 5.66 -0.43
CA HIS A 133 -10.86 5.64 -0.93
C HIS A 133 -11.54 4.28 -0.70
N LEU A 134 -10.84 3.16 -0.92
CA LEU A 134 -11.38 1.81 -0.67
C LEU A 134 -11.70 1.56 0.80
N LYS A 135 -10.88 2.10 1.71
CA LYS A 135 -11.13 2.01 3.16
C LYS A 135 -12.42 2.73 3.55
N SER A 136 -12.65 3.91 2.97
CA SER A 136 -13.79 4.76 3.29
C SER A 136 -15.13 4.18 2.81
N THR A 137 -15.15 3.47 1.68
CA THR A 137 -16.38 2.86 1.15
C THR A 137 -16.82 1.61 1.92
N SER A 138 -15.91 0.93 2.61
CA SER A 138 -16.24 -0.23 3.48
C SER A 138 -16.89 0.15 4.81
N SER A 139 -16.87 1.45 5.17
CA SER A 139 -17.48 2.02 6.36
C SER A 139 -18.73 2.85 6.00
N THR A 140 -19.61 2.30 5.17
CA THR A 140 -20.99 2.80 5.08
C THR A 140 -21.83 1.83 5.89
N ASP A 141 -21.98 2.13 7.18
CA ASP A 141 -23.03 1.52 7.99
C ASP A 141 -24.37 1.97 7.40
N ASP A 142 -25.03 1.01 6.79
CA ASP A 142 -26.31 1.08 6.13
C ASP A 142 -27.40 1.36 7.18
N SER A 143 -27.48 2.61 7.64
CA SER A 143 -28.65 3.09 8.38
C SER A 143 -29.66 3.62 7.37
N VAL A 144 -30.40 2.70 6.75
CA VAL A 144 -31.69 3.04 6.12
C VAL A 144 -32.64 3.45 7.24
N PRO A 145 -33.14 4.70 7.29
CA PRO A 145 -34.31 4.98 8.11
C PRO A 145 -35.48 4.26 7.46
N LEU A 146 -36.00 3.23 8.13
CA LEU A 146 -37.33 2.69 7.85
C LEU A 146 -38.30 3.87 7.82
N ALA A 147 -38.77 4.21 6.62
CA ALA A 147 -39.91 5.08 6.46
C ALA A 147 -41.08 4.42 7.19
N VAL A 148 -41.43 4.98 8.34
CA VAL A 148 -42.73 4.75 8.96
C VAL A 148 -43.76 5.32 7.99
N VAL A 149 -44.33 4.44 7.18
CA VAL A 149 -45.60 4.71 6.50
C VAL A 149 -46.67 4.60 7.58
N GLU A 150 -47.02 5.73 8.19
CA GLU A 150 -48.28 5.87 8.91
C GLU A 150 -49.41 5.84 7.88
N GLU A 151 -50.21 4.77 7.94
CA GLU A 151 -51.56 4.74 7.38
C GLU A 151 -52.44 5.83 8.02
N PRO A 152 -53.39 6.36 7.24
CA PRO A 152 -54.76 6.28 7.72
C PRO A 152 -55.77 5.83 6.65
N GLU A 153 -56.55 4.79 6.99
CA GLU A 153 -57.94 4.56 6.58
C GLU A 153 -58.76 5.89 6.61
N CYS A 154 -59.79 6.18 5.82
CA CYS A 154 -60.69 5.37 5.00
C CYS A 154 -61.53 6.32 4.09
N HIS A 155 -62.18 5.73 3.09
CA HIS A 155 -63.47 6.08 2.47
C HIS A 155 -63.51 6.62 1.01
N PRO A 156 -64.57 6.21 0.26
CA PRO A 156 -64.45 5.55 -1.04
C PRO A 156 -65.06 6.33 -2.21
N LEU A 157 -65.01 5.75 -3.43
CA LEU A 157 -65.78 5.99 -4.68
C LEU A 157 -64.78 6.07 -5.88
N SER A 158 -65.01 5.55 -7.08
CA SER A 158 -65.97 4.63 -7.68
C SER A 158 -65.54 4.40 -9.15
N VAL A 159 -65.72 3.19 -9.66
CA VAL A 159 -65.88 2.76 -11.08
C VAL A 159 -64.80 3.10 -12.12
N LYS A 160 -64.13 2.07 -12.68
CA LYS A 160 -64.52 1.47 -13.98
C LYS A 160 -63.69 0.24 -14.36
N GLU A 161 -64.42 -0.84 -14.63
CA GLU A 161 -64.00 -2.05 -15.33
C GLU A 161 -63.33 -1.74 -16.69
N VAL A 162 -62.30 -2.51 -17.06
CA VAL A 162 -62.22 -3.11 -18.41
C VAL A 162 -61.61 -4.52 -18.30
N LYS A 163 -62.25 -5.41 -19.06
CA LYS A 163 -62.16 -6.87 -19.22
C LYS A 163 -60.79 -7.35 -19.76
N GLN A 164 -60.25 -8.44 -19.19
CA GLN A 164 -60.23 -9.82 -19.71
C GLN A 164 -59.28 -10.05 -20.90
N SER A 165 -58.29 -10.95 -20.74
CA SER A 165 -58.00 -12.03 -21.71
C SER A 165 -56.96 -13.02 -21.17
N ASP A 166 -57.09 -14.25 -21.64
CA ASP A 166 -56.69 -15.54 -21.08
C ASP A 166 -55.19 -15.95 -21.04
N LYS A 167 -54.99 -17.00 -20.22
CA LYS A 167 -53.83 -17.88 -19.91
C LYS A 167 -53.17 -18.55 -21.17
N PRO A 168 -52.35 -19.63 -21.01
CA PRO A 168 -51.02 -19.79 -20.37
C PRO A 168 -50.00 -20.43 -21.36
N VAL A 169 -48.70 -20.45 -21.08
CA VAL A 169 -47.80 -21.47 -21.69
C VAL A 169 -46.78 -22.00 -20.68
N MET A 170 -46.62 -23.32 -20.78
CA MET A 170 -45.97 -24.29 -19.93
C MET A 170 -44.45 -24.16 -19.76
N SER A 171 -44.02 -24.70 -18.63
CA SER A 171 -42.68 -25.14 -18.27
C SER A 171 -41.89 -25.85 -19.38
N LEU A 172 -40.58 -25.60 -19.40
CA LEU A 172 -39.60 -26.66 -19.64
C LEU A 172 -38.62 -26.71 -18.45
N SER A 173 -38.66 -27.85 -17.76
CA SER A 173 -37.55 -28.45 -16.99
C SER A 173 -36.42 -28.79 -17.98
N THR A 174 -35.13 -28.90 -17.65
CA THR A 174 -34.44 -29.84 -16.73
C THR A 174 -32.96 -29.42 -16.81
N GLN A 175 -32.26 -29.16 -15.69
CA GLN A 175 -31.43 -30.11 -14.91
C GLN A 175 -29.96 -30.23 -15.35
N CYS A 176 -29.09 -30.05 -14.36
CA CYS A 176 -27.63 -30.17 -14.32
C CYS A 176 -27.12 -31.63 -14.30
N HIS A 177 -25.78 -31.75 -14.43
CA HIS A 177 -24.88 -32.91 -14.22
C HIS A 177 -24.71 -33.83 -15.45
N ASN A 178 -23.49 -34.26 -15.84
CA ASN A 178 -22.18 -34.37 -15.16
C ASN A 178 -21.05 -33.76 -15.98
#